data_AF-A0A7Y5KLH5-F1
#
_entry.id   AF-A0A7Y5KLH5-F1
#
_cell.length_a   1.000
_cell.length_b   1.000
_cell.length_c   1.000
_cell.angle_alpha   90.00
_cell.angle_beta   90.00
_cell.angle_gamma   90.00
#
_symmetry.space_group_name_H-M   'P 1'
#
loop_
_entity.id
_entity.type
_entity.pdbx_description
1 polymer ?
#
loop_
_entity_poly.entity_id
_entity_poly.type
_entity_poly.pdbx_seq_one_letter_code
_entity_poly.pdbx_strand_id
1 'polypeptide(L)'
;AEIDGRLGHGGWLDVQRDGRRDRAATVAGRTTLRCYWTDLVPTACELALEVAQVLRAKGWEGRPRGCHSACPVGAAAASWNIGPR
;
A
#
# COMPACT_ATOMS: atom_id res chain seq x y z
N ALA A 1 -3.17 4.77 3.77
CA ALA A 1 -2.38 3.62 4.26
C ALA A 1 -2.66 3.52 5.75
N GLU A 2 -3.14 2.36 6.19
CA GLU A 2 -3.25 1.98 7.60
C GLU A 2 -2.00 1.17 7.93
N ILE A 3 -1.34 1.45 9.05
CA ILE A 3 -0.07 0.80 9.45
C ILE A 3 -0.40 -0.20 10.56
N ASP A 4 -0.49 -1.48 10.19
CA ASP A 4 -0.88 -2.53 11.13
C ASP A 4 0.33 -3.26 11.72
N GLY A 5 0.38 -3.32 13.06
CA GLY A 5 1.27 -4.21 13.81
C GLY A 5 0.50 -5.42 14.35
N ARG A 6 1.02 -6.64 14.12
CA ARG A 6 0.42 -7.90 14.63
C ARG A 6 0.20 -7.91 16.14
N LEU A 7 0.94 -7.09 16.90
CA LEU A 7 0.82 -6.92 18.35
C LEU A 7 -0.55 -6.37 18.81
N GLY A 8 -1.35 -5.73 17.94
CA GLY A 8 -2.68 -5.19 18.28
C GLY A 8 -3.87 -5.78 17.51
N HIS A 9 -3.63 -6.58 16.47
CA HIS A 9 -4.65 -6.99 15.47
C HIS A 9 -4.50 -8.45 15.03
N GLY A 10 -4.27 -9.37 15.98
CA GLY A 10 -4.10 -10.80 15.68
C GLY A 10 -5.36 -11.65 15.82
N GLY A 11 -6.44 -11.12 16.42
CA GLY A 11 -7.63 -11.88 16.74
C GLY A 11 -8.58 -12.06 15.56
N TRP A 12 -9.33 -13.17 15.54
CA TRP A 12 -10.35 -13.43 14.52
C TRP A 12 -11.39 -12.30 14.42
N LEU A 13 -11.76 -11.68 15.55
CA LEU A 13 -12.67 -10.54 15.57
C LEU A 13 -12.10 -9.29 14.90
N ASP A 14 -10.79 -9.05 15.03
CA ASP A 14 -10.13 -7.90 14.41
C ASP A 14 -10.11 -8.07 12.88
N VAL A 15 -9.74 -9.26 12.39
CA VAL A 15 -9.75 -9.59 10.96
C VAL A 15 -11.14 -9.37 10.35
N GLN A 16 -12.19 -9.81 11.05
CA GLN A 16 -13.57 -9.64 10.59
C GLN A 16 -14.00 -8.16 10.58
N ARG A 17 -13.56 -7.37 11.57
CA ARG A 17 -13.82 -5.93 11.63
C ARG A 17 -13.13 -5.19 10.49
N ASP A 18 -11.87 -5.52 10.21
CA ASP A 18 -11.11 -4.89 9.12
C ASP A 18 -11.73 -5.25 7.76
N GLY A 19 -12.10 -6.51 7.56
CA GLY A 19 -12.80 -6.92 6.34
C GLY A 19 -14.13 -6.20 6.12
N ARG A 20 -14.88 -5.90 7.20
CA ARG A 20 -16.10 -5.07 7.11
C ARG A 20 -15.77 -3.62 6.75
N ARG A 21 -14.71 -3.05 7.34
CA ARG A 21 -14.23 -1.69 7.05
C ARG A 21 -13.83 -1.55 5.58
N ASP A 22 -13.06 -2.51 5.06
CA ASP A 22 -12.58 -2.51 3.67
C ASP A 22 -13.74 -2.58 2.67
N ARG A 23 -14.74 -3.45 2.92
CA ARG A 23 -15.94 -3.50 2.07
C ARG A 23 -16.75 -2.21 2.13
N ALA A 24 -16.89 -1.60 3.30
CA ALA A 24 -17.59 -0.33 3.45
C ALA A 24 -16.88 0.80 2.69
N ALA A 25 -15.54 0.84 2.70
CA ALA A 25 -14.76 1.78 1.91
C ALA A 25 -14.99 1.60 0.40
N THR A 26 -14.98 0.35 -0.08
CA THR A 26 -15.25 0.03 -1.49
C THR A 26 -16.66 0.45 -1.92
N VAL A 27 -17.68 0.18 -1.12
CA VAL A 27 -19.06 0.63 -1.37
C VAL A 27 -19.13 2.16 -1.47
N ALA A 28 -18.36 2.87 -0.65
CA ALA A 28 -18.25 4.32 -0.68
C ALA A 28 -17.36 4.87 -1.82
N GLY A 29 -16.92 4.03 -2.77
CA GLY A 29 -16.05 4.42 -3.88
C GLY A 29 -14.61 4.75 -3.47
N ARG A 30 -14.21 4.41 -2.24
CA ARG A 30 -12.85 4.63 -1.72
C ARG A 30 -12.00 3.39 -1.93
N THR A 31 -10.71 3.59 -2.12
CA THR A 31 -9.74 2.50 -2.21
C THR A 31 -8.95 2.43 -0.90
N THR A 32 -8.95 1.27 -0.27
CA THR A 32 -8.07 0.98 0.87
C THR A 32 -6.82 0.27 0.36
N LEU A 33 -5.65 0.77 0.77
CA LEU A 33 -4.37 0.08 0.65
C LEU A 33 -3.89 -0.25 2.05
N ARG A 34 -3.83 -1.54 2.36
CA ARG A 34 -3.35 -2.08 3.63
C ARG A 34 -1.85 -2.28 3.53
N CYS A 35 -1.11 -1.85 4.54
CA CYS A 35 0.29 -2.20 4.69
C CYS A 35 0.58 -2.55 6.14
N TYR A 36 1.61 -3.36 6.31
CA TYR A 36 2.02 -3.85 7.60
C TYR A 36 3.36 -3.23 7.99
N TRP A 37 3.71 -3.35 9.27
CA TRP A 37 5.05 -3.00 9.75
C TRP A 37 6.17 -3.65 8.92
N THR A 38 5.94 -4.87 8.44
CA THR A 38 6.86 -5.61 7.55
C THR A 38 7.01 -5.01 6.16
N ASP A 39 6.08 -4.17 5.72
CA ASP A 39 6.20 -3.48 4.42
C ASP A 39 6.91 -2.13 4.57
N LEU A 40 6.89 -1.57 5.79
CA LEU A 40 7.50 -0.28 6.12
C LEU A 40 8.97 -0.38 6.49
N VAL A 41 9.33 -1.29 7.41
CA VAL A 41 10.69 -1.31 7.95
C VAL A 41 11.74 -1.81 6.96
N PRO A 42 11.57 -2.98 6.33
CA PRO A 42 12.57 -3.46 5.39
C PRO A 42 12.41 -2.88 3.98
N THR A 43 11.19 -2.47 3.60
CA THR A 43 10.82 -2.23 2.18
C THR A 43 10.00 -0.95 1.97
N ALA A 44 10.26 0.09 2.77
CA ALA A 44 9.54 1.37 2.68
C ALA A 44 9.56 1.99 1.27
N CYS A 45 10.66 1.79 0.54
CA CYS A 45 10.85 2.29 -0.81
C CYS A 45 9.93 1.59 -1.83
N GLU A 46 9.79 0.27 -1.72
CA GLU A 46 8.89 -0.55 -2.51
C GLU A 46 7.43 -0.18 -2.20
N LEU A 47 7.08 -0.05 -0.92
CA LEU A 47 5.75 0.38 -0.51
C LEU A 47 5.41 1.78 -1.05
N ALA A 48 6.36 2.72 -1.04
CA ALA A 48 6.17 4.04 -1.62
C ALA A 48 5.93 3.98 -3.15
N LEU A 49 6.57 3.05 -3.85
CA LEU A 49 6.32 2.81 -5.27
C LEU A 49 4.90 2.27 -5.50
N GLU A 50 4.45 1.30 -4.71
CA GLU A 50 3.08 0.76 -4.77
C GLU A 50 2.02 1.84 -4.52
N VAL A 51 2.22 2.68 -3.50
CA VAL A 51 1.34 3.83 -3.22
C VAL A 51 1.26 4.77 -4.43
N ALA A 52 2.40 5.10 -5.05
CA ALA A 52 2.44 5.96 -6.22
C ALA A 52 1.72 5.34 -7.43
N GLN A 53 1.83 4.02 -7.62
CA GLN A 53 1.12 3.29 -8.66
C GLN A 53 -0.40 3.31 -8.44
N VAL A 54 -0.86 3.07 -7.20
CA VAL A 54 -2.29 3.15 -6.85
C VAL A 54 -2.83 4.57 -7.10
N LEU A 55 -2.10 5.60 -6.70
CA LEU A 55 -2.50 7.00 -6.94
C LEU A 55 -2.63 7.30 -8.44
N ARG A 56 -1.65 6.88 -9.25
CA ARG A 56 -1.70 7.07 -10.71
C ARG A 56 -2.86 6.33 -11.36
N ALA A 57 -3.12 5.08 -10.96
CA ALA A 57 -4.27 4.31 -11.43
C ALA A 57 -5.62 4.98 -11.06
N LYS A 58 -5.61 5.89 -10.09
CA LYS A 58 -6.76 6.70 -9.66
C LYS A 58 -6.75 8.12 -10.23
N GLY A 59 -5.90 8.39 -11.23
CA GLY A 59 -5.87 9.66 -11.96
C GLY A 59 -4.99 10.74 -11.33
N TRP A 60 -4.15 10.40 -10.34
CA TRP A 60 -3.16 11.36 -9.85
C TRP A 60 -2.02 11.54 -10.85
N GLU A 61 -1.85 12.76 -11.34
CA GLU A 61 -0.86 13.12 -12.37
C GLU A 61 0.50 13.56 -11.81
N GLY A 62 0.65 13.56 -10.49
CA GLY A 62 1.90 13.97 -9.85
C GLY A 62 3.07 13.01 -10.12
N ARG A 63 4.27 13.51 -9.81
CA ARG A 63 5.52 12.74 -9.93
C ARG A 63 6.02 12.37 -8.54
N PRO A 64 6.10 11.08 -8.20
CA PRO A 64 6.68 10.66 -6.93
C PRO A 64 8.19 10.90 -6.97
N ARG A 65 8.78 11.26 -5.83
CA ARG A 65 10.21 11.57 -5.69
C ARG A 65 10.89 10.50 -4.84
N GLY A 66 11.98 9.94 -5.35
CA GLY A 66 12.84 9.04 -4.59
C GLY A 66 13.56 9.76 -3.46
N CYS A 67 13.80 9.06 -2.35
CA CYS A 67 14.50 9.63 -1.19
C CYS A 67 16.04 9.50 -1.28
N HIS A 68 16.54 8.58 -2.10
CA HIS A 68 17.97 8.39 -2.39
C HIS A 68 18.17 7.74 -3.77
N SER A 69 19.42 7.60 -4.22
CA SER A 69 19.76 7.10 -5.57
C SER A 69 19.29 5.67 -5.86
N ALA A 70 19.37 4.78 -4.86
CA ALA A 70 18.87 3.41 -4.98
C ALA A 70 17.35 3.27 -4.76
N CYS A 71 16.60 4.36 -4.55
CA CYS A 71 15.16 4.30 -4.35
C CYS A 71 14.48 4.00 -5.70
N PRO A 72 13.62 2.98 -5.80
CA PRO A 72 12.93 2.63 -7.04
C PRO A 72 11.87 3.67 -7.41
N VAL A 73 11.49 4.54 -6.47
CA VAL A 73 10.54 5.62 -6.70
C VAL A 73 11.16 6.69 -7.62
N GLY A 74 10.50 6.96 -8.74
CA GLY A 74 10.95 7.97 -9.71
C GLY A 74 11.85 7.43 -10.81
N ALA A 75 12.29 6.17 -10.73
CA ALA A 75 12.80 5.44 -11.89
C ALA A 75 11.67 5.24 -12.91
N ALA A 76 11.99 5.29 -14.21
CA ALA A 76 11.02 5.02 -15.27
C ALA A 76 10.36 3.66 -15.03
N ALA A 77 9.02 3.63 -15.08
CA ALA A 77 8.17 2.65 -14.42
C ALA A 77 8.62 1.19 -14.58
N ALA A 78 8.87 0.51 -13.46
CA ALA A 78 8.84 -0.95 -13.44
C ALA A 78 7.42 -1.40 -13.81
N SER A 79 7.33 -2.18 -14.88
CA SER A 79 6.09 -2.84 -15.30
C SER A 79 5.57 -3.73 -14.18
N TRP A 80 4.26 -3.67 -14.01
CA TRP A 80 3.45 -4.41 -13.06
C TRP A 80 3.70 -5.93 -13.17
N ASN A 81 4.25 -6.55 -12.13
CA ASN A 81 4.24 -8.01 -11.93
C ASN A 81 3.55 -8.29 -10.59
N ILE A 82 2.21 -8.27 -10.57
CA ILE A 82 1.46 -8.88 -9.45
C ILE A 82 1.46 -10.39 -9.70
N GLY A 83 2.48 -11.06 -9.18
CA GLY A 83 2.47 -12.50 -8.95
C GLY A 83 2.89 -12.74 -7.49
N PRO A 84 2.28 -13.71 -6.79
CA PRO A 84 2.77 -14.08 -5.48
C PRO A 84 4.22 -14.61 -5.63
N ARG A 85 5.11 -14.20 -4.73
CA ARG A 85 6.34 -14.97 -4.48
C ARG A 85 5.98 -16.22 -3.68
#